data_AF-A0AAD6F932-F1
#
_entry.id   AF-A0AAD6F932-F1
#
_cell.length_a   1.000
_cell.length_b   1.000
_cell.length_c   1.000
_cell.angle_alpha   90.00
_cell.angle_beta   90.00
_cell.angle_gamma   90.00
#
_symmetry.space_group_name_H-M   'P 1'
#
loop_
_entity.id
_entity.type
_entity.pdbx_description
1 polymer ?
#
loop_
_entity_poly.entity_id
_entity_poly.type
_entity_poly.pdbx_seq_one_letter_code
_entity_poly.pdbx_strand_id
1 'polypeptide(L)'
;MEHREYRPPEKRRRRRCIILSVVGLLLLLIIVTVVLGLSLGQNTDKLKPTFIARCQEFKGYDCEKIWDVFEQAYVGRDPCDVPMEAYDPFIAAAPLKPACNRMIFWSKTKDLVHDFTGKRDCYVTVEDSLLGSVLDGLTWCGKEGSSETFTTGCPGWTDCVNNTVRSFWNRVSTAFADVACGNVTAMLNGSIVTPFHPASIFASIEVKRFDFPRVKSLNVVLVTQNKTVTNCTNASLKDLQKELDQGITYNCEEVTDYNCTDIWHEFEKAYVNRDLCKIPMNAYDSLVAAAPFEHACDKMMFWSKTKNLVRDLTKNRDDVVALEDTLLGSVLGGLHWCGEKGNSDTFTSGCPGWNECVIPRRSFWSRVSTAFADFACDDVTAMINGSIDTPFHPESTFATIEVKRIKYPRVKSLNVVLVTQKNIQKADCINPSLKDVQIALDQEIAYNCKETNCTNASLKDLQKELDQGITNNCEEVT
;
A
#
# COMPACT_ATOMS: atom_id res chain seq x y z
N MET A 1 -20.89 66.43 63.56
CA MET A 1 -20.29 65.53 62.55
C MET A 1 -20.81 65.99 61.20
N GLU A 2 -19.97 66.60 60.38
CA GLU A 2 -20.30 66.86 58.97
C GLU A 2 -19.09 66.49 58.11
N HIS A 3 -19.37 65.66 57.11
CA HIS A 3 -18.43 64.94 56.27
C HIS A 3 -17.78 65.86 55.22
N ARG A 4 -16.45 65.77 55.09
CA ARG A 4 -15.72 66.24 53.90
C ARG A 4 -16.01 65.32 52.71
N GLU A 5 -16.49 65.90 51.61
CA GLU A 5 -16.69 65.22 50.33
C GLU A 5 -15.41 65.28 49.47
N TYR A 6 -14.96 64.13 48.95
CA TYR A 6 -13.78 63.95 48.13
C TYR A 6 -14.17 63.83 46.64
N ARG A 7 -13.68 64.70 45.76
CA ARG A 7 -13.81 64.58 44.29
C ARG A 7 -12.61 63.87 43.66
N PRO A 8 -12.79 62.80 42.86
CA PRO A 8 -11.70 62.18 42.11
C PRO A 8 -11.49 62.85 40.72
N PRO A 9 -10.33 62.66 40.06
CA PRO A 9 -9.93 63.42 38.88
C PRO A 9 -10.41 62.79 37.55
N GLU A 10 -11.40 63.39 36.90
CA GLU A 10 -12.01 62.91 35.63
C GLU A 10 -11.14 63.07 34.37
N LYS A 11 -10.12 63.94 34.36
CA LYS A 11 -9.41 64.31 33.10
C LYS A 11 -8.42 63.25 32.58
N ARG A 12 -7.87 62.37 33.42
CA ARG A 12 -6.80 61.44 33.03
C ARG A 12 -7.32 60.14 32.39
N ARG A 13 -8.55 59.74 32.73
CA ARG A 13 -9.21 58.51 32.24
C ARG A 13 -9.70 58.64 30.80
N ARG A 14 -10.22 59.82 30.44
CA ARG A 14 -10.76 60.12 29.09
C ARG A 14 -9.70 60.09 27.99
N ARG A 15 -8.50 60.67 28.24
CA ARG A 15 -7.39 60.63 27.28
C ARG A 15 -6.83 59.22 27.05
N ARG A 16 -6.76 58.39 28.09
CA ARG A 16 -6.35 56.98 27.97
C ARG A 16 -7.36 56.15 27.19
N CYS A 17 -8.66 56.38 27.36
CA CYS A 17 -9.69 55.68 26.58
C CYS A 17 -9.67 56.07 25.09
N ILE A 18 -9.40 57.35 24.77
CA ILE A 18 -9.27 57.81 23.39
C ILE A 18 -8.04 57.18 22.72
N ILE A 19 -6.89 57.16 23.39
CA ILE A 19 -5.66 56.56 22.86
C ILE A 19 -5.85 55.05 22.64
N LEU A 20 -6.46 54.33 23.58
CA LEU A 20 -6.74 52.90 23.43
C LEU A 20 -7.75 52.62 22.30
N SER A 21 -8.74 53.49 22.07
CA SER A 21 -9.67 53.35 20.95
C SER A 21 -8.99 53.59 19.60
N VAL A 22 -8.11 54.59 19.51
CA VAL A 22 -7.35 54.88 18.27
C VAL A 22 -6.38 53.75 17.94
N VAL A 23 -5.68 53.20 18.95
CA VAL A 23 -4.78 52.05 18.78
C VAL A 23 -5.58 50.79 18.38
N GLY A 24 -6.75 50.57 18.98
CA GLY A 24 -7.64 49.47 18.60
C GLY A 24 -8.14 49.57 17.17
N LEU A 25 -8.50 50.78 16.71
CA LEU A 25 -8.94 51.03 15.34
C LEU A 25 -7.81 50.80 14.32
N LEU A 26 -6.58 51.25 14.64
CA LEU A 26 -5.41 51.03 13.79
C LEU A 26 -5.05 49.54 13.70
N LEU A 27 -5.11 48.80 14.81
CA LEU A 27 -4.90 47.36 14.81
C LEU A 27 -5.96 46.62 13.99
N LEU A 28 -7.23 47.03 14.09
CA LEU A 28 -8.30 46.47 13.25
C LEU A 28 -8.08 46.74 11.77
N LEU A 29 -7.64 47.94 11.38
CA LEU A 29 -7.32 48.26 9.99
C LEU A 29 -6.11 47.46 9.48
N ILE A 30 -5.10 47.25 10.31
CA ILE A 30 -3.95 46.38 9.98
C ILE A 30 -4.41 44.93 9.82
N ILE A 31 -5.27 44.43 10.72
CA ILE A 31 -5.82 43.07 10.61
C ILE A 31 -6.67 42.94 9.35
N VAL A 32 -7.53 43.91 9.05
CA VAL A 32 -8.37 43.90 7.85
C VAL A 32 -7.52 43.95 6.58
N THR A 33 -6.48 44.78 6.53
CA THR A 33 -5.57 44.84 5.37
C THR A 33 -4.70 43.59 5.24
N VAL A 34 -4.24 42.99 6.34
CA VAL A 34 -3.50 41.72 6.34
C VAL A 34 -4.41 40.56 5.94
N VAL A 35 -5.65 40.51 6.42
CA VAL A 35 -6.64 39.48 6.06
C VAL A 35 -7.08 39.64 4.61
N LEU A 36 -7.30 40.88 4.13
CA LEU A 36 -7.57 41.15 2.71
C LEU A 36 -6.36 40.80 1.84
N GLY A 37 -5.13 41.13 2.26
CA GLY A 37 -3.90 40.75 1.56
C GLY A 37 -3.67 39.24 1.53
N LEU A 38 -3.96 38.53 2.62
CA LEU A 38 -3.88 37.07 2.70
C LEU A 38 -5.00 36.38 1.91
N SER A 39 -6.21 36.95 1.86
CA SER A 39 -7.34 36.40 1.11
C SER A 39 -7.22 36.67 -0.40
N LEU A 40 -6.68 37.83 -0.80
CA LEU A 40 -6.39 38.16 -2.21
C LEU A 40 -5.11 37.46 -2.72
N GLY A 41 -4.19 37.08 -1.83
CA GLY A 41 -2.93 36.41 -2.17
C GLY A 41 -3.02 34.89 -2.39
N GLN A 42 -4.17 34.25 -2.18
CA GLN A 42 -4.33 32.81 -2.36
C GLN A 42 -4.67 32.35 -3.78
N ASN A 43 -5.01 33.25 -4.71
CA ASN A 43 -5.17 32.93 -6.13
C ASN A 43 -3.87 33.21 -6.91
N THR A 44 -2.79 32.52 -6.55
CA THR A 44 -1.65 32.41 -7.46
C THR A 44 -1.95 31.26 -8.41
N ASP A 45 -2.28 31.61 -9.66
CA ASP A 45 -2.65 30.68 -10.72
C ASP A 45 -1.40 29.85 -11.10
N LYS A 46 -1.23 28.68 -10.46
CA LYS A 46 -0.03 27.83 -10.60
C LYS A 46 -0.06 26.93 -11.83
N LEU A 47 -1.12 26.98 -12.64
CA LEU A 47 -1.33 26.07 -13.76
C LEU A 47 -0.18 26.11 -14.78
N LYS A 48 0.10 27.29 -15.37
CA LYS A 48 1.20 27.42 -16.35
C LYS A 48 2.56 27.07 -15.75
N PRO A 49 2.97 27.58 -14.57
CA PRO A 49 4.22 27.17 -13.94
C PRO A 49 4.34 25.66 -13.72
N THR A 50 3.28 25.00 -13.24
CA THR A 50 3.28 23.54 -13.03
C THR A 50 3.36 22.78 -14.36
N PHE A 51 2.60 23.21 -15.37
CA PHE A 51 2.64 22.64 -16.71
C PHE A 51 4.05 22.68 -17.30
N ILE A 52 4.68 23.86 -17.29
CA ILE A 52 6.01 24.07 -17.86
C ILE A 52 7.04 23.23 -17.11
N ALA A 53 6.99 23.19 -15.78
CA ALA A 53 7.90 22.38 -14.96
C ALA A 53 7.81 20.88 -15.31
N ARG A 54 6.59 20.33 -15.40
CA ARG A 54 6.38 18.92 -15.78
C ARG A 54 6.80 18.63 -17.21
N CYS A 55 6.52 19.55 -18.15
CA CYS A 55 6.91 19.39 -19.55
C CYS A 55 8.44 19.34 -19.73
N GLN A 56 9.19 20.12 -18.94
CA GLN A 56 10.65 20.17 -19.00
C GLN A 56 11.33 18.86 -18.60
N GLU A 57 10.62 17.93 -17.95
CA GLU A 57 11.12 16.57 -17.70
C GLU A 57 11.28 15.77 -19.01
N PHE A 58 10.57 16.15 -20.08
CA PHE A 58 10.64 15.52 -21.39
C PHE A 58 11.58 16.28 -22.33
N LYS A 59 12.70 15.64 -22.69
CA LYS A 59 13.69 16.23 -23.61
C LYS A 59 13.15 16.32 -25.04
N GLY A 60 13.49 17.42 -25.73
CA GLY A 60 13.23 17.59 -27.16
C GLY A 60 11.90 18.28 -27.49
N TYR A 61 11.20 18.83 -26.51
CA TYR A 61 9.95 19.56 -26.68
C TYR A 61 10.10 21.04 -26.35
N ASP A 62 9.36 21.88 -27.07
CA ASP A 62 9.23 23.31 -26.79
C ASP A 62 8.00 23.53 -25.90
N CYS A 63 8.23 23.54 -24.59
CA CYS A 63 7.16 23.56 -23.59
C CYS A 63 6.32 24.83 -23.61
N GLU A 64 6.89 25.98 -23.97
CA GLU A 64 6.12 27.22 -24.12
C GLU A 64 5.19 27.11 -25.34
N LYS A 65 5.71 26.60 -26.47
CA LYS A 65 4.87 26.37 -27.65
C LYS A 65 3.75 25.35 -27.39
N ILE A 66 4.03 24.28 -26.66
CA ILE A 66 3.01 23.29 -26.30
C ILE A 66 1.97 23.91 -25.37
N TRP A 67 2.38 24.73 -24.40
CA TRP A 67 1.45 25.50 -23.56
C TRP A 67 0.53 26.39 -24.40
N ASP A 68 1.11 27.18 -25.32
CA ASP A 68 0.34 28.11 -26.15
C ASP A 68 -0.72 27.38 -26.99
N VAL A 69 -0.40 26.19 -27.47
CA VAL A 69 -1.33 25.34 -28.24
C VAL A 69 -2.40 24.73 -27.32
N PHE A 70 -2.03 24.31 -26.11
CA PHE A 70 -2.97 23.81 -25.11
C PHE A 70 -4.00 24.88 -24.71
N GLU A 71 -3.55 26.10 -24.43
CA GLU A 71 -4.38 27.21 -23.96
C GLU A 71 -5.43 27.65 -24.99
N GLN A 72 -5.08 27.58 -26.28
CA GLN A 72 -5.98 27.89 -27.40
C GLN A 72 -7.23 27.01 -27.46
N ALA A 73 -7.21 25.82 -26.85
CA ALA A 73 -8.35 24.90 -26.87
C ALA A 73 -9.56 25.47 -26.11
N TYR A 74 -9.34 26.26 -25.06
CA TYR A 74 -10.40 26.65 -24.12
C TYR A 74 -10.47 28.16 -23.82
N VAL A 75 -9.39 28.93 -24.01
CA VAL A 75 -9.42 30.37 -23.71
C VAL A 75 -10.44 31.09 -24.59
N GLY A 76 -11.20 32.01 -23.98
CA GLY A 76 -12.27 32.74 -24.65
C GLY A 76 -13.54 31.94 -24.92
N ARG A 77 -13.61 30.66 -24.54
CA ARG A 77 -14.78 29.79 -24.76
C ARG A 77 -15.63 29.65 -23.51
N ASP A 78 -16.90 29.28 -23.70
CA ASP A 78 -17.74 28.78 -22.61
C ASP A 78 -17.09 27.50 -22.04
N PRO A 79 -16.85 27.42 -20.71
CA PRO A 79 -16.21 26.26 -20.10
C PRO A 79 -16.99 24.94 -20.25
N CYS A 80 -18.28 25.00 -20.61
CA CYS A 80 -19.15 23.87 -20.92
C CYS A 80 -19.32 23.57 -22.43
N ASP A 81 -18.72 24.38 -23.32
CA ASP A 81 -18.78 24.20 -24.77
C ASP A 81 -17.37 24.13 -25.39
N VAL A 82 -16.56 23.22 -24.84
CA VAL A 82 -15.22 22.90 -25.38
C VAL A 82 -15.27 21.48 -25.94
N PRO A 83 -15.37 21.28 -27.26
CA PRO A 83 -15.36 19.95 -27.86
C PRO A 83 -13.98 19.28 -27.74
N MET A 84 -13.91 17.95 -27.78
CA MET A 84 -12.64 17.22 -27.63
C MET A 84 -11.66 17.52 -28.77
N GLU A 85 -12.16 17.81 -29.97
CA GLU A 85 -11.41 18.20 -31.16
C GLU A 85 -10.68 19.54 -30.98
N ALA A 86 -11.11 20.39 -30.04
CA ALA A 86 -10.39 21.62 -29.72
C ALA A 86 -8.95 21.35 -29.25
N TYR A 87 -8.68 20.14 -28.73
CA TYR A 87 -7.36 19.70 -28.31
C TYR A 87 -6.57 18.95 -29.40
N ASP A 88 -7.08 18.79 -30.62
CA ASP A 88 -6.34 18.16 -31.73
C ASP A 88 -4.95 18.79 -31.96
N PRO A 89 -4.80 20.13 -31.99
CA PRO A 89 -3.49 20.75 -32.13
C PRO A 89 -2.53 20.38 -31.00
N PHE A 90 -3.03 20.23 -29.77
CA PHE A 90 -2.23 19.82 -28.61
C PHE A 90 -1.72 18.39 -28.75
N ILE A 91 -2.58 17.47 -29.20
CA ILE A 91 -2.17 16.09 -29.52
C ILE A 91 -1.09 16.07 -30.61
N ALA A 92 -1.24 16.90 -31.65
CA ALA A 92 -0.28 16.99 -32.74
C ALA A 92 1.07 17.60 -32.31
N ALA A 93 1.09 18.45 -31.28
CA ALA A 93 2.30 19.11 -30.79
C ALA A 93 3.25 18.14 -30.04
N ALA A 94 2.72 17.12 -29.38
CA ALA A 94 3.52 16.04 -28.78
C ALA A 94 2.84 14.67 -28.95
N PRO A 95 2.93 14.06 -30.15
CA PRO A 95 2.24 12.81 -30.45
C PRO A 95 2.63 11.67 -29.49
N LEU A 96 1.63 10.92 -29.03
CA LEU A 96 1.84 9.74 -28.20
C LEU A 96 2.54 8.66 -29.00
N LYS A 97 3.53 8.01 -28.37
CA LYS A 97 4.29 6.92 -28.98
C LYS A 97 3.77 5.56 -28.49
N PRO A 98 3.68 4.56 -29.36
CA PRO A 98 3.32 3.21 -28.95
C PRO A 98 4.37 2.63 -27.99
N ALA A 99 3.92 2.01 -26.90
CA ALA A 99 4.75 1.24 -25.97
C ALA A 99 4.25 -0.20 -25.93
N CYS A 100 4.41 -0.92 -27.04
CA CYS A 100 3.77 -2.23 -27.21
C CYS A 100 4.09 -3.19 -26.06
N ASN A 101 3.09 -3.98 -25.67
CA ASN A 101 3.14 -4.93 -24.54
C ASN A 101 3.25 -4.29 -23.14
N ARG A 102 3.31 -2.96 -23.06
CA ARG A 102 3.58 -2.21 -21.82
C ARG A 102 2.49 -1.18 -21.48
N MET A 103 1.54 -0.94 -22.37
CA MET A 103 0.49 0.05 -22.16
C MET A 103 -0.55 -0.50 -21.18
N ILE A 104 -0.80 0.26 -20.11
CA ILE A 104 -1.79 -0.07 -19.09
C ILE A 104 -2.85 1.03 -19.04
N PHE A 105 -4.11 0.60 -19.09
CA PHE A 105 -5.30 1.41 -18.91
C PHE A 105 -5.88 1.15 -17.52
N TRP A 106 -6.70 2.05 -17.01
CA TRP A 106 -7.23 1.90 -15.66
C TRP A 106 -8.61 2.52 -15.50
N SER A 107 -9.40 2.00 -14.55
CA SER A 107 -10.71 2.55 -14.21
C SER A 107 -10.97 2.39 -12.71
N LYS A 108 -11.06 3.54 -12.02
CA LYS A 108 -11.25 3.62 -10.55
C LYS A 108 -10.13 2.92 -9.75
N THR A 109 -8.91 2.92 -10.28
CA THR A 109 -7.70 2.35 -9.68
C THR A 109 -6.47 3.26 -9.87
N LYS A 110 -6.68 4.59 -9.96
CA LYS A 110 -5.64 5.57 -10.28
C LYS A 110 -4.40 5.43 -9.40
N ASP A 111 -4.60 5.51 -8.08
CA ASP A 111 -3.49 5.55 -7.13
C ASP A 111 -2.70 4.23 -7.18
N LEU A 112 -3.41 3.11 -7.25
CA LEU A 112 -2.81 1.79 -7.33
C LEU A 112 -2.00 1.58 -8.62
N VAL A 113 -2.53 2.01 -9.77
CA VAL A 113 -1.81 1.84 -11.04
C VAL A 113 -0.55 2.70 -11.07
N HIS A 114 -0.57 3.92 -10.51
CA HIS A 114 0.63 4.76 -10.41
C HIS A 114 1.64 4.23 -9.39
N ASP A 115 1.19 3.65 -8.28
CA ASP A 115 2.07 2.93 -7.36
C ASP A 115 2.72 1.71 -8.02
N PHE A 116 1.98 1.03 -8.91
CA PHE A 116 2.47 -0.12 -9.66
C PHE A 116 3.50 0.28 -10.73
N THR A 117 3.22 1.32 -11.53
CA THR A 117 4.13 1.78 -12.60
C THR A 117 5.32 2.55 -12.04
N GLY A 118 5.16 3.34 -10.98
CA GLY A 118 6.26 4.08 -10.34
C GLY A 118 7.32 3.18 -9.70
N LYS A 119 6.99 1.92 -9.38
CA LYS A 119 7.93 0.91 -8.85
C LYS A 119 8.48 -0.01 -9.94
N ARG A 120 7.92 0.02 -11.16
CA ARG A 120 8.27 -0.91 -12.23
C ARG A 120 8.35 -0.14 -13.56
N ASP A 121 9.57 0.03 -14.07
CA ASP A 121 9.86 0.61 -15.41
C ASP A 121 9.27 -0.19 -16.60
N CYS A 122 8.37 -1.15 -16.35
CA CYS A 122 7.84 -2.07 -17.34
C CYS A 122 6.52 -1.62 -17.96
N TYR A 123 5.70 -0.82 -17.28
CA TYR A 123 4.37 -0.40 -17.79
C TYR A 123 4.25 1.12 -17.91
N VAL A 124 3.38 1.58 -18.81
CA VAL A 124 3.11 3.00 -19.02
C VAL A 124 1.61 3.27 -19.05
N THR A 125 1.19 4.20 -18.23
CA THR A 125 -0.15 4.80 -18.21
C THR A 125 -0.19 6.01 -19.16
N VAL A 126 -1.39 6.59 -19.37
CA VAL A 126 -1.50 7.82 -20.15
C VAL A 126 -0.84 9.00 -19.43
N GLU A 127 -0.85 8.99 -18.09
CA GLU A 127 -0.22 10.01 -17.25
C GLU A 127 1.32 9.95 -17.29
N ASP A 128 1.92 8.83 -17.68
CA ASP A 128 3.37 8.71 -17.91
C ASP A 128 3.82 9.37 -19.24
N SER A 129 2.89 9.77 -20.09
CA SER A 129 3.17 10.52 -21.31
C SER A 129 3.32 12.02 -21.04
N LEU A 130 3.98 12.76 -21.94
CA LEU A 130 4.04 14.22 -21.85
C LEU A 130 2.63 14.83 -21.75
N LEU A 131 1.72 14.45 -22.65
CA LEU A 131 0.38 15.03 -22.72
C LEU A 131 -0.45 14.75 -21.46
N GLY A 132 -0.29 13.57 -20.85
CA GLY A 132 -0.99 13.23 -19.60
C GLY A 132 -0.35 13.87 -18.36
N SER A 133 0.97 13.71 -18.19
CA SER A 133 1.70 14.18 -17.00
C SER A 133 1.51 15.67 -16.72
N VAL A 134 1.58 16.53 -17.75
CA VAL A 134 1.55 17.98 -17.60
C VAL A 134 0.24 18.52 -17.02
N LEU A 135 -0.85 17.75 -17.11
CA LEU A 135 -2.19 18.14 -16.65
C LEU A 135 -2.79 17.18 -15.62
N ASP A 136 -2.03 16.18 -15.18
CA ASP A 136 -2.52 15.22 -14.20
C ASP A 136 -2.90 15.89 -12.86
N GLY A 137 -4.12 15.64 -12.42
CA GLY A 137 -4.70 16.21 -11.20
C GLY A 137 -4.98 17.72 -11.24
N LEU A 138 -4.84 18.37 -12.41
CA LEU A 138 -5.10 19.81 -12.56
C LEU A 138 -6.54 20.07 -13.02
N THR A 139 -7.02 21.29 -12.81
CA THR A 139 -8.33 21.76 -13.26
C THR A 139 -8.17 23.14 -13.88
N TRP A 140 -8.79 23.35 -15.03
CA TRP A 140 -8.71 24.59 -15.77
C TRP A 140 -9.97 24.78 -16.61
N CYS A 141 -10.27 26.04 -16.92
CA CYS A 141 -11.32 26.40 -17.85
C CYS A 141 -11.12 27.81 -18.40
N GLY A 142 -11.76 28.07 -19.54
CA GLY A 142 -11.89 29.41 -20.09
C GLY A 142 -13.15 30.10 -19.60
N LYS A 143 -13.35 31.32 -20.09
CA LYS A 143 -14.62 32.03 -19.95
C LYS A 143 -14.88 32.80 -21.23
N GLU A 144 -16.12 32.78 -21.69
CA GLU A 144 -16.53 33.53 -22.87
C GLU A 144 -16.18 35.02 -22.73
N GLY A 145 -15.48 35.57 -23.72
CA GLY A 145 -15.02 36.96 -23.73
C GLY A 145 -13.82 37.27 -22.82
N SER A 146 -13.21 36.25 -22.19
CA SER A 146 -11.97 36.40 -21.39
C SER A 146 -10.77 35.80 -22.10
N SER A 147 -9.62 36.46 -22.03
CA SER A 147 -8.32 35.91 -22.45
C SER A 147 -7.58 35.19 -21.32
N GLU A 148 -8.19 35.08 -20.14
CA GLU A 148 -7.58 34.47 -18.96
C GLU A 148 -7.95 32.99 -18.83
N THR A 149 -7.03 32.21 -18.26
CA THR A 149 -7.31 30.88 -17.74
C THR A 149 -7.83 30.98 -16.31
N PHE A 150 -8.82 30.17 -15.96
CA PHE A 150 -9.34 30.06 -14.61
C PHE A 150 -9.08 28.66 -14.05
N THR A 151 -8.63 28.58 -12.80
CA THR A 151 -8.44 27.33 -12.05
C THR A 151 -9.48 27.13 -10.94
N THR A 152 -10.39 28.09 -10.79
CA THR A 152 -11.51 28.07 -9.83
C THR A 152 -12.82 28.39 -10.54
N GLY A 153 -13.93 27.86 -10.04
CA GLY A 153 -15.25 28.08 -10.67
C GLY A 153 -15.45 27.33 -11.99
N CYS A 154 -14.59 26.34 -12.29
CA CYS A 154 -14.72 25.50 -13.47
C CYS A 154 -15.77 24.40 -13.27
N PRO A 155 -16.49 24.00 -14.32
CA PRO A 155 -17.44 22.89 -14.27
C PRO A 155 -16.74 21.59 -13.90
N GLY A 156 -17.36 20.83 -13.00
CA GLY A 156 -16.96 19.48 -12.65
C GLY A 156 -17.34 18.45 -13.72
N TRP A 157 -16.92 17.20 -13.50
CA TRP A 157 -17.05 16.10 -14.47
C TRP A 157 -18.49 15.88 -14.99
N THR A 158 -19.48 16.08 -14.12
CA THR A 158 -20.90 15.81 -14.38
C THR A 158 -21.73 17.06 -14.70
N ASP A 159 -21.15 18.26 -14.59
CA ASP A 159 -21.91 19.50 -14.70
C ASP A 159 -22.36 19.76 -16.16
N CYS A 160 -21.52 19.36 -17.11
CA CYS A 160 -21.84 19.41 -18.54
C CYS A 160 -20.98 18.42 -19.35
N VAL A 161 -21.47 18.02 -20.52
CA VAL A 161 -20.86 16.95 -21.34
C VAL A 161 -19.53 17.38 -21.95
N ASN A 162 -19.47 18.58 -22.52
CA ASN A 162 -18.30 19.13 -23.21
C ASN A 162 -17.51 20.09 -22.31
N ASN A 163 -17.39 19.75 -21.02
CA ASN A 163 -16.56 20.55 -20.13
C ASN A 163 -15.08 20.42 -20.49
N THR A 164 -14.35 21.51 -20.24
CA THR A 164 -12.95 21.69 -20.67
C THR A 164 -12.04 20.52 -20.28
N VAL A 165 -12.13 20.03 -19.04
CA VAL A 165 -11.26 18.97 -18.50
C VAL A 165 -11.68 17.59 -19.01
N ARG A 166 -12.99 17.30 -19.08
CA ARG A 166 -13.48 16.03 -19.61
C ARG A 166 -13.16 15.87 -21.10
N SER A 167 -13.35 16.93 -21.88
CA SER A 167 -13.02 16.94 -23.31
C SER A 167 -11.54 16.71 -23.56
N PHE A 168 -10.67 17.29 -22.71
CA PHE A 168 -9.25 17.04 -22.73
C PHE A 168 -8.92 15.55 -22.51
N TRP A 169 -9.38 14.97 -21.39
CA TRP A 169 -9.06 13.57 -21.06
C TRP A 169 -9.65 12.61 -22.08
N ASN A 170 -10.87 12.88 -22.58
CA ASN A 170 -11.44 12.12 -23.69
C ASN A 170 -10.51 12.13 -24.92
N ARG A 171 -9.95 13.29 -25.26
CA ARG A 171 -9.09 13.43 -26.43
C ARG A 171 -7.73 12.77 -26.27
N VAL A 172 -7.11 12.93 -25.12
CA VAL A 172 -5.82 12.33 -24.78
C VAL A 172 -5.95 10.80 -24.68
N SER A 173 -6.99 10.30 -24.02
CA SER A 173 -7.30 8.85 -23.98
C SER A 173 -7.60 8.28 -25.37
N THR A 174 -8.28 9.03 -26.24
CA THR A 174 -8.45 8.63 -27.64
C THR A 174 -7.09 8.45 -28.32
N ALA A 175 -6.20 9.45 -28.22
CA ALA A 175 -4.87 9.37 -28.81
C ALA A 175 -4.01 8.24 -28.21
N PHE A 176 -4.14 7.96 -26.91
CA PHE A 176 -3.39 6.91 -26.23
C PHE A 176 -3.86 5.53 -26.68
N ALA A 177 -5.18 5.31 -26.75
CA ALA A 177 -5.74 4.08 -27.27
C ALA A 177 -5.47 3.90 -28.78
N ASP A 178 -5.44 5.00 -29.55
CA ASP A 178 -5.07 5.02 -30.97
C ASP A 178 -3.61 4.61 -31.23
N VAL A 179 -2.75 4.49 -30.21
CA VAL A 179 -1.39 3.93 -30.34
C VAL A 179 -1.18 2.62 -29.57
N ALA A 180 -2.24 2.08 -28.95
CA ALA A 180 -2.23 0.79 -28.25
C ALA A 180 -1.79 -0.37 -29.15
N CYS A 181 -0.84 -1.20 -28.71
CA CYS A 181 -0.31 -2.31 -29.51
C CYS A 181 0.23 -3.47 -28.67
N GLY A 182 0.24 -4.66 -29.27
CA GLY A 182 0.66 -5.90 -28.61
C GLY A 182 -0.32 -6.32 -27.52
N ASN A 183 0.21 -6.75 -26.38
CA ASN A 183 -0.58 -7.13 -25.21
C ASN A 183 -0.84 -5.90 -24.35
N VAL A 184 -2.09 -5.47 -24.23
CA VAL A 184 -2.46 -4.33 -23.38
C VAL A 184 -3.05 -4.83 -22.07
N THR A 185 -2.87 -4.04 -21.00
CA THR A 185 -3.39 -4.36 -19.67
C THR A 185 -4.46 -3.34 -19.27
N ALA A 186 -5.50 -3.78 -18.57
CA ALA A 186 -6.46 -2.89 -17.92
C ALA A 186 -6.60 -3.23 -16.44
N MET A 187 -6.25 -2.29 -15.56
CA MET A 187 -6.45 -2.42 -14.11
C MET A 187 -7.84 -1.90 -13.74
N LEU A 188 -8.71 -2.77 -13.23
CA LEU A 188 -10.10 -2.45 -12.92
C LEU A 188 -10.39 -2.68 -11.44
N ASN A 189 -11.29 -1.88 -10.87
CA ASN A 189 -11.70 -2.03 -9.47
C ASN A 189 -12.76 -3.15 -9.35
N GLY A 190 -12.39 -4.27 -8.72
CA GLY A 190 -13.26 -5.41 -8.41
C GLY A 190 -14.07 -5.26 -7.12
N SER A 191 -13.82 -4.21 -6.33
CA SER A 191 -14.55 -3.88 -5.10
C SER A 191 -15.83 -3.07 -5.35
N ILE A 192 -16.26 -2.94 -6.62
CA ILE A 192 -17.50 -2.27 -7.03
C ILE A 192 -18.35 -3.19 -7.88
N VAL A 193 -19.67 -2.96 -7.89
CA VAL A 193 -20.66 -3.82 -8.59
C VAL A 193 -20.41 -3.93 -10.09
N THR A 194 -19.94 -2.84 -10.70
CA THR A 194 -19.76 -2.71 -12.15
C THR A 194 -18.33 -2.23 -12.45
N PRO A 195 -17.32 -3.13 -12.46
CA PRO A 195 -15.93 -2.80 -12.78
C PRO A 195 -15.77 -2.17 -14.17
N PHE A 196 -16.53 -2.65 -15.16
CA PHE A 196 -16.60 -2.09 -16.50
C PHE A 196 -17.89 -1.30 -16.71
N HIS A 197 -17.84 0.01 -16.50
CA HIS A 197 -19.02 0.87 -16.60
C HIS A 197 -19.07 1.60 -17.94
N PRO A 198 -20.20 1.56 -18.70
CA PRO A 198 -20.26 2.11 -20.07
C PRO A 198 -20.01 3.62 -20.17
N ALA A 199 -20.21 4.36 -19.07
CA ALA A 199 -19.91 5.79 -18.99
C ALA A 199 -18.45 6.12 -18.63
N SER A 200 -17.57 5.14 -18.38
CA SER A 200 -16.15 5.39 -18.13
C SER A 200 -15.44 5.73 -19.44
N ILE A 201 -14.32 6.45 -19.37
CA ILE A 201 -13.46 6.69 -20.54
C ILE A 201 -12.97 5.36 -21.12
N PHE A 202 -12.55 4.44 -20.26
CA PHE A 202 -12.11 3.12 -20.68
C PHE A 202 -13.14 2.40 -21.56
N ALA A 203 -14.41 2.35 -21.14
CA ALA A 203 -15.47 1.67 -21.89
C ALA A 203 -15.95 2.47 -23.11
N SER A 204 -16.15 3.78 -22.95
CA SER A 204 -16.80 4.60 -23.97
C SER A 204 -15.87 5.04 -25.10
N ILE A 205 -14.55 5.10 -24.83
CA ILE A 205 -13.53 5.64 -25.73
C ILE A 205 -12.42 4.61 -25.97
N GLU A 206 -11.69 4.19 -24.95
CA GLU A 206 -10.39 3.52 -25.13
C GLU A 206 -10.55 2.11 -25.73
N VAL A 207 -11.42 1.27 -25.15
CA VAL A 207 -11.65 -0.10 -25.62
C VAL A 207 -12.09 -0.15 -27.08
N LYS A 208 -12.87 0.85 -27.52
CA LYS A 208 -13.37 0.94 -28.91
C LYS A 208 -12.30 1.26 -29.94
N ARG A 209 -11.08 1.59 -29.51
CA ARG A 209 -9.91 1.87 -30.38
C ARG A 209 -8.93 0.69 -30.42
N PHE A 210 -9.22 -0.39 -29.70
CA PHE A 210 -8.38 -1.58 -29.74
C PHE A 210 -8.72 -2.40 -30.99
N ASP A 211 -7.88 -2.26 -32.02
CA ASP A 211 -8.07 -2.93 -33.30
C ASP A 211 -7.07 -4.08 -33.50
N PHE A 212 -7.56 -5.24 -33.93
CA PHE A 212 -6.74 -6.33 -34.43
C PHE A 212 -6.26 -6.01 -35.87
N PRO A 213 -5.01 -6.31 -36.26
CA PRO A 213 -4.00 -7.11 -35.57
C PRO A 213 -3.04 -6.30 -34.70
N ARG A 214 -3.27 -5.01 -34.47
CA ARG A 214 -2.32 -4.16 -33.75
C ARG A 214 -2.32 -4.47 -32.26
N VAL A 215 -3.49 -4.57 -31.65
CA VAL A 215 -3.69 -5.15 -30.32
C VAL A 215 -3.90 -6.65 -30.47
N LYS A 216 -3.18 -7.44 -29.64
CA LYS A 216 -3.21 -8.91 -29.67
C LYS A 216 -4.03 -9.49 -28.53
N SER A 217 -3.91 -8.91 -27.34
CA SER A 217 -4.67 -9.33 -26.18
C SER A 217 -4.96 -8.17 -25.26
N LEU A 218 -6.09 -8.27 -24.54
CA LEU A 218 -6.40 -7.47 -23.37
C LEU A 218 -6.29 -8.36 -22.12
N ASN A 219 -5.40 -8.00 -21.20
CA ASN A 219 -5.27 -8.62 -19.89
C ASN A 219 -5.94 -7.72 -18.84
N VAL A 220 -7.06 -8.17 -18.27
CA VAL A 220 -7.71 -7.47 -17.16
C VAL A 220 -7.09 -7.91 -15.84
N VAL A 221 -6.59 -6.94 -15.08
CA VAL A 221 -6.19 -7.12 -13.67
C VAL A 221 -7.31 -6.56 -12.81
N LEU A 222 -8.15 -7.45 -12.28
CA LEU A 222 -9.28 -7.10 -11.44
C LEU A 222 -8.83 -7.02 -9.99
N VAL A 223 -8.71 -5.80 -9.49
CA VAL A 223 -8.19 -5.50 -8.17
C VAL A 223 -9.31 -5.61 -7.14
N THR A 224 -9.21 -6.56 -6.21
CA THR A 224 -10.20 -6.78 -5.16
C THR A 224 -9.65 -6.36 -3.79
N GLN A 225 -10.52 -5.84 -2.92
CA GLN A 225 -10.22 -5.66 -1.50
C GLN A 225 -10.78 -6.83 -0.70
N ASN A 226 -10.39 -6.95 0.58
CA ASN A 226 -10.75 -8.03 1.52
C ASN A 226 -12.26 -8.39 1.59
N LYS A 227 -13.16 -7.53 1.09
CA LYS A 227 -14.58 -7.85 0.84
C LYS A 227 -14.83 -7.83 -0.67
N THR A 228 -14.63 -8.97 -1.33
CA THR A 228 -14.86 -9.11 -2.77
C THR A 228 -16.32 -8.81 -3.12
N VAL A 229 -16.57 -7.72 -3.86
CA VAL A 229 -17.91 -7.41 -4.41
C VAL A 229 -18.13 -8.14 -5.74
N THR A 230 -17.07 -8.31 -6.53
CA THR A 230 -17.13 -8.95 -7.85
C THR A 230 -15.88 -9.80 -8.13
N ASN A 231 -15.93 -10.55 -9.23
CA ASN A 231 -14.89 -11.45 -9.70
C ASN A 231 -14.82 -11.41 -11.24
N CYS A 232 -13.90 -12.14 -11.86
CA CYS A 232 -13.70 -12.14 -13.32
C CYS A 232 -14.91 -12.67 -14.12
N THR A 233 -15.89 -13.29 -13.47
CA THR A 233 -17.14 -13.78 -14.11
C THR A 233 -18.27 -12.74 -14.15
N ASN A 234 -18.04 -11.54 -13.60
CA ASN A 234 -19.02 -10.45 -13.53
C ASN A 234 -19.60 -10.10 -14.91
N ALA A 235 -20.89 -9.77 -14.94
CA ALA A 235 -21.61 -9.47 -16.18
C ALA A 235 -20.98 -8.30 -16.97
N SER A 236 -20.51 -7.26 -16.28
CA SER A 236 -19.87 -6.11 -16.94
C SER A 236 -18.56 -6.47 -17.65
N LEU A 237 -17.81 -7.46 -17.14
CA LEU A 237 -16.60 -7.96 -17.78
C LEU A 237 -16.92 -8.83 -19.00
N LYS A 238 -18.07 -9.51 -19.00
CA LYS A 238 -18.59 -10.17 -20.22
C LYS A 238 -18.99 -9.15 -21.28
N ASP A 239 -19.50 -8.00 -20.87
CA ASP A 239 -19.81 -6.92 -21.81
C ASP A 239 -18.54 -6.30 -22.38
N LEU A 240 -17.49 -6.08 -21.58
CA LEU A 240 -16.16 -5.72 -22.07
C LEU A 240 -15.65 -6.70 -23.14
N GLN A 241 -15.76 -8.00 -22.88
CA GLN A 241 -15.33 -9.01 -23.85
C GLN A 241 -16.07 -8.93 -25.18
N LYS A 242 -17.35 -8.51 -25.19
CA LYS A 242 -18.15 -8.34 -26.41
C LYS A 242 -17.78 -7.07 -27.20
N GLU A 243 -17.26 -6.05 -26.53
CA GLU A 243 -16.84 -4.79 -27.17
C GLU A 243 -15.48 -4.91 -27.87
N LEU A 244 -14.70 -5.96 -27.60
CA LEU A 244 -13.39 -6.17 -28.21
C LEU A 244 -13.52 -6.59 -29.68
N ASP A 245 -12.64 -6.04 -30.52
CA ASP A 245 -12.52 -6.42 -31.92
C ASP A 245 -12.19 -7.91 -32.09
N GLN A 246 -12.70 -8.50 -33.16
CA GLN A 246 -12.59 -9.93 -33.44
C GLN A 246 -11.13 -10.31 -33.66
N GLY A 247 -10.59 -11.15 -32.77
CA GLY A 247 -9.21 -11.64 -32.82
C GLY A 247 -8.33 -11.12 -31.68
N ILE A 248 -8.83 -10.18 -30.86
CA ILE A 248 -8.17 -9.81 -29.60
C ILE A 248 -8.48 -10.87 -28.54
N THR A 249 -7.44 -11.47 -27.97
CA THR A 249 -7.59 -12.42 -26.86
C THR A 249 -7.93 -11.70 -25.58
N TYR A 250 -8.95 -12.17 -24.85
CA TYR A 250 -9.35 -11.63 -23.56
C TYR A 250 -8.87 -12.54 -22.42
N ASN A 251 -8.17 -11.96 -21.43
CA ASN A 251 -7.77 -12.64 -20.20
C ASN A 251 -8.21 -11.79 -18.98
N CYS A 252 -8.49 -12.44 -17.85
CA CYS A 252 -8.82 -11.77 -16.60
C CYS A 252 -8.21 -12.51 -15.42
N GLU A 253 -7.55 -11.76 -14.53
CA GLU A 253 -6.93 -12.24 -13.30
C GLU A 253 -7.40 -11.39 -12.11
N GLU A 254 -7.70 -12.04 -10.99
CA GLU A 254 -8.09 -11.39 -9.74
C GLU A 254 -6.86 -11.21 -8.86
N VAL A 255 -6.60 -9.97 -8.43
CA VAL A 255 -5.47 -9.64 -7.56
C VAL A 255 -6.01 -8.93 -6.33
N THR A 256 -5.58 -9.36 -5.13
CA THR A 256 -5.96 -8.71 -3.87
C THR A 256 -5.05 -7.50 -3.63
N ASP A 257 -5.65 -6.31 -3.49
CA ASP A 257 -4.95 -5.10 -3.05
C ASP A 257 -4.83 -5.09 -1.53
N TYR A 258 -3.66 -5.47 -1.03
CA TYR A 258 -3.29 -5.23 0.35
C TYR A 258 -2.93 -3.75 0.49
N ASN A 259 -3.93 -2.90 0.76
CA ASN A 259 -3.66 -1.51 1.07
C ASN A 259 -2.86 -1.44 2.38
N CYS A 260 -1.56 -1.18 2.27
CA CYS A 260 -0.66 -1.00 3.41
C CYS A 260 -1.17 0.05 4.41
N THR A 261 -1.94 1.04 3.95
CA THR A 261 -2.58 2.06 4.80
C THR A 261 -3.67 1.47 5.68
N ASP A 262 -4.47 0.54 5.14
CA ASP A 262 -5.53 -0.12 5.90
C ASP A 262 -4.93 -1.09 6.92
N ILE A 263 -3.90 -1.85 6.53
CA ILE A 263 -3.13 -2.71 7.44
C ILE A 263 -2.49 -1.87 8.55
N TRP A 264 -1.88 -0.73 8.19
CA TRP A 264 -1.30 0.21 9.15
C TRP A 264 -2.36 0.78 10.11
N HIS A 265 -3.53 1.17 9.60
CA HIS A 265 -4.62 1.69 10.42
C HIS A 265 -5.20 0.62 11.36
N GLU A 266 -5.34 -0.63 10.91
CA GLU A 266 -5.73 -1.75 11.79
C GLU A 266 -4.67 -2.06 12.84
N PHE A 267 -3.39 -1.88 12.51
CA PHE A 267 -2.29 -1.99 13.47
C PHE A 267 -2.34 -0.87 14.52
N GLU A 268 -2.52 0.39 14.11
CA GLU A 268 -2.62 1.55 15.00
C GLU A 268 -3.81 1.44 15.97
N LYS A 269 -4.98 0.99 15.50
CA LYS A 269 -6.16 0.75 16.35
C LYS A 269 -5.89 -0.15 17.55
N ALA A 270 -4.92 -1.06 17.45
CA ALA A 270 -4.62 -1.99 18.51
C ALA A 270 -3.97 -1.32 19.73
N TYR A 271 -3.19 -0.25 19.53
CA TYR A 271 -2.33 0.35 20.56
C TYR A 271 -2.47 1.86 20.75
N VAL A 272 -2.94 2.63 19.76
CA VAL A 272 -3.11 4.08 19.88
C VAL A 272 -4.12 4.42 20.96
N ASN A 273 -3.86 5.49 21.73
CA ASN A 273 -4.69 5.95 22.85
C ASN A 273 -4.94 4.86 23.94
N ARG A 274 -4.06 3.86 24.06
CA ARG A 274 -4.16 2.80 25.07
C ARG A 274 -2.95 2.80 25.98
N ASP A 275 -3.15 2.30 27.20
CA ASP A 275 -2.06 1.98 28.11
C ASP A 275 -1.27 0.81 27.50
N LEU A 276 -0.06 1.10 27.04
CA LEU A 276 0.80 0.18 26.31
C LEU A 276 0.94 -1.16 27.05
N CYS A 277 1.02 -1.13 28.39
CA CYS A 277 1.31 -2.31 29.20
C CYS A 277 0.05 -3.15 29.48
N LYS A 278 -1.11 -2.77 28.93
CA LYS A 278 -2.41 -3.43 29.10
C LYS A 278 -3.10 -3.82 27.78
N ILE A 279 -2.37 -3.82 26.66
CA ILE A 279 -2.95 -4.21 25.36
C ILE A 279 -3.14 -5.74 25.32
N PRO A 280 -4.39 -6.24 25.19
CA PRO A 280 -4.65 -7.67 25.10
C PRO A 280 -4.32 -8.22 23.70
N MET A 281 -4.10 -9.54 23.58
CA MET A 281 -3.81 -10.21 22.29
C MET A 281 -4.89 -9.99 21.24
N ASN A 282 -6.17 -10.03 21.63
CA ASN A 282 -7.31 -9.85 20.73
C ASN A 282 -7.43 -8.42 20.16
N ALA A 283 -6.66 -7.45 20.69
CA ALA A 283 -6.59 -6.12 20.09
C ALA A 283 -6.06 -6.14 18.65
N TYR A 284 -5.31 -7.18 18.27
CA TYR A 284 -4.73 -7.35 16.94
C TYR A 284 -5.56 -8.29 16.04
N ASP A 285 -6.78 -8.67 16.42
CA ASP A 285 -7.64 -9.56 15.60
C ASP A 285 -7.94 -8.97 14.22
N SER A 286 -8.30 -7.69 14.17
CA SER A 286 -8.60 -7.01 12.91
C SER A 286 -7.38 -6.89 12.00
N LEU A 287 -6.19 -6.69 12.58
CA LEU A 287 -4.93 -6.66 11.83
C LEU A 287 -4.63 -8.01 11.17
N VAL A 288 -4.75 -9.10 11.93
CA VAL A 288 -4.56 -10.45 11.40
C VAL A 288 -5.59 -10.77 10.31
N ALA A 289 -6.84 -10.33 10.49
CA ALA A 289 -7.88 -10.50 9.47
C ALA A 289 -7.63 -9.64 8.21
N ALA A 290 -6.99 -8.48 8.35
CA ALA A 290 -6.66 -7.58 7.24
C ALA A 290 -5.45 -8.05 6.42
N ALA A 291 -4.58 -8.87 7.00
CA ALA A 291 -3.38 -9.42 6.37
C ALA A 291 -3.32 -10.96 6.53
N PRO A 292 -4.22 -11.71 5.86
CA PRO A 292 -4.23 -13.17 5.91
C PRO A 292 -2.94 -13.77 5.34
N PHE A 293 -2.59 -14.98 5.77
CA PHE A 293 -1.45 -15.72 5.21
C PHE A 293 -1.80 -16.24 3.82
N GLU A 294 -0.99 -15.91 2.83
CA GLU A 294 -1.17 -16.29 1.41
C GLU A 294 -0.48 -17.62 1.05
N HIS A 295 0.43 -18.09 1.90
CA HIS A 295 1.22 -19.28 1.66
C HIS A 295 0.39 -20.55 1.86
N ALA A 296 0.81 -21.65 1.22
CA ALA A 296 0.21 -22.96 1.46
C ALA A 296 0.44 -23.37 2.94
N CYS A 297 -0.59 -23.89 3.59
CA CYS A 297 -0.58 -24.13 5.04
C CYS A 297 0.36 -25.25 5.50
N ASP A 298 0.75 -26.14 4.58
CA ASP A 298 1.70 -27.24 4.77
C ASP A 298 3.16 -26.78 4.75
N LYS A 299 3.43 -25.54 4.30
CA LYS A 299 4.78 -24.97 4.23
C LYS A 299 5.23 -24.31 5.53
N MET A 300 4.38 -24.27 6.55
CA MET A 300 4.64 -23.48 7.75
C MET A 300 5.77 -24.06 8.61
N MET A 301 6.77 -23.23 8.86
CA MET A 301 7.96 -23.56 9.63
C MET A 301 8.04 -22.73 10.91
N PHE A 302 8.12 -23.42 12.04
CA PHE A 302 8.31 -22.84 13.37
C PHE A 302 9.78 -22.88 13.77
N TRP A 303 10.15 -22.08 14.76
CA TRP A 303 11.53 -22.06 15.22
C TRP A 303 11.67 -21.66 16.69
N SER A 304 12.71 -22.18 17.35
CA SER A 304 13.06 -21.83 18.73
C SER A 304 14.56 -21.60 18.86
N LYS A 305 14.93 -20.34 19.17
CA LYS A 305 16.33 -19.89 19.29
C LYS A 305 17.21 -20.16 18.05
N THR A 306 16.59 -20.23 16.87
CA THR A 306 17.18 -20.51 15.55
C THR A 306 16.76 -19.48 14.49
N LYS A 307 16.15 -18.35 14.88
CA LYS A 307 15.60 -17.30 13.99
C LYS A 307 16.48 -16.98 12.78
N ASN A 308 17.75 -16.66 13.01
CA ASN A 308 18.64 -16.22 11.95
C ASN A 308 18.89 -17.32 10.92
N LEU A 309 18.99 -18.58 11.38
CA LEU A 309 19.20 -19.72 10.51
C LEU A 309 17.96 -19.99 9.66
N VAL A 310 16.77 -19.93 10.27
CA VAL A 310 15.51 -20.10 9.55
C VAL A 310 15.31 -18.99 8.53
N ARG A 311 15.56 -17.73 8.91
CA ARG A 311 15.49 -16.58 7.98
C ARG A 311 16.43 -16.74 6.78
N ASP A 312 17.62 -17.30 6.99
CA ASP A 312 18.56 -17.51 5.89
C ASP A 312 18.18 -18.72 5.02
N LEU A 313 17.52 -19.72 5.60
CA LEU A 313 16.98 -20.89 4.90
C LEU A 313 15.80 -20.51 4.00
N THR A 314 14.86 -19.73 4.51
CA THR A 314 13.60 -19.39 3.81
C THR A 314 13.78 -18.40 2.67
N LYS A 315 14.83 -17.56 2.69
CA LYS A 315 15.16 -16.61 1.61
C LYS A 315 15.23 -17.19 0.20
N ASN A 316 15.61 -18.46 0.07
CA ASN A 316 15.84 -19.12 -1.22
C ASN A 316 14.98 -20.37 -1.40
N ARG A 317 13.86 -20.49 -0.67
CA ARG A 317 12.99 -21.66 -0.69
C ARG A 317 11.53 -21.26 -0.80
N ASP A 318 10.82 -21.94 -1.70
CA ASP A 318 9.39 -21.72 -1.93
C ASP A 318 8.52 -22.76 -1.21
N ASP A 319 9.14 -23.74 -0.55
CA ASP A 319 8.50 -24.90 0.07
C ASP A 319 8.51 -24.86 1.60
N VAL A 320 9.16 -23.86 2.21
CA VAL A 320 9.08 -23.55 3.63
C VAL A 320 8.91 -22.07 3.86
N VAL A 321 8.09 -21.69 4.83
CA VAL A 321 7.75 -20.31 5.16
C VAL A 321 7.78 -20.16 6.67
N ALA A 322 8.62 -19.27 7.18
CA ALA A 322 8.58 -18.90 8.59
C ALA A 322 7.66 -17.69 8.81
N LEU A 323 7.29 -17.46 10.07
CA LEU A 323 6.43 -16.33 10.42
C LEU A 323 7.02 -15.00 9.94
N GLU A 324 8.34 -14.83 10.07
CA GLU A 324 9.07 -13.65 9.59
C GLU A 324 8.95 -13.38 8.09
N ASP A 325 8.66 -14.40 7.28
CA ASP A 325 8.53 -14.26 5.83
C ASP A 325 7.12 -13.79 5.41
N THR A 326 6.17 -13.79 6.35
CA THR A 326 4.80 -13.30 6.11
C THR A 326 4.75 -11.77 6.04
N LEU A 327 3.69 -11.19 5.47
CA LEU A 327 3.49 -9.74 5.44
C LEU A 327 3.57 -9.11 6.85
N LEU A 328 2.89 -9.71 7.82
CA LEU A 328 2.92 -9.24 9.22
C LEU A 328 4.29 -9.42 9.88
N GLY A 329 4.99 -10.52 9.59
CA GLY A 329 6.30 -10.81 10.15
C GLY A 329 7.43 -9.93 9.58
N SER A 330 7.38 -9.65 8.28
CA SER A 330 8.37 -8.86 7.55
C SER A 330 8.24 -7.37 7.83
N VAL A 331 7.02 -6.83 7.80
CA VAL A 331 6.76 -5.40 8.01
C VAL A 331 7.01 -5.00 9.47
N LEU A 332 6.65 -5.86 10.43
CA LEU A 332 6.73 -5.53 11.86
C LEU A 332 7.95 -6.16 12.54
N GLY A 333 8.78 -6.87 11.77
CA GLY A 333 10.05 -7.45 12.19
C GLY A 333 11.08 -6.37 12.57
N GLY A 334 11.31 -6.18 13.86
CA GLY A 334 12.34 -5.26 14.37
C GLY A 334 11.85 -3.84 14.66
N LEU A 335 10.59 -3.52 14.41
CA LEU A 335 10.02 -2.23 14.81
C LEU A 335 9.94 -2.10 16.33
N HIS A 336 10.17 -0.89 16.83
CA HIS A 336 9.91 -0.47 18.21
C HIS A 336 8.84 0.62 18.17
N TRP A 337 7.66 0.35 18.73
CA TRP A 337 6.53 1.26 18.69
C TRP A 337 5.74 1.25 20.00
N CYS A 338 5.07 2.37 20.28
CA CYS A 338 4.12 2.50 21.37
C CYS A 338 3.12 3.63 21.13
N GLY A 339 1.95 3.54 21.75
CA GLY A 339 1.00 4.64 21.88
C GLY A 339 1.05 5.23 23.29
N GLU A 340 0.52 6.43 23.46
CA GLU A 340 0.35 7.10 24.76
C GLU A 340 -1.14 7.33 25.03
N LYS A 341 -1.60 7.06 26.25
CA LYS A 341 -3.00 7.28 26.62
C LYS A 341 -3.33 8.78 26.54
N GLY A 342 -4.37 9.13 25.77
CA GLY A 342 -4.74 10.51 25.47
C GLY A 342 -4.06 11.08 24.22
N ASN A 343 -3.24 10.29 23.52
CA ASN A 343 -2.55 10.69 22.30
C ASN A 343 -2.91 9.76 21.12
N SER A 344 -3.10 10.35 19.94
CA SER A 344 -3.38 9.66 18.68
C SER A 344 -2.12 9.26 17.90
N ASP A 345 -0.94 9.69 18.34
CA ASP A 345 0.30 9.48 17.59
C ASP A 345 0.97 8.13 17.90
N THR A 346 1.67 7.59 16.90
CA THR A 346 2.58 6.46 17.06
C THR A 346 3.98 6.97 17.43
N PHE A 347 4.52 6.51 18.55
CA PHE A 347 5.88 6.84 18.98
C PHE A 347 6.86 5.73 18.63
N THR A 348 8.01 6.09 18.07
CA THR A 348 9.12 5.17 17.73
C THR A 348 10.33 5.34 18.66
N SER A 349 10.29 6.31 19.58
CA SER A 349 11.32 6.61 20.58
C SER A 349 10.68 6.87 21.94
N GLY A 350 11.38 6.55 23.03
CA GLY A 350 10.84 6.70 24.39
C GLY A 350 9.85 5.61 24.82
N CYS A 351 9.72 4.55 24.02
CA CYS A 351 8.91 3.39 24.37
C CYS A 351 9.60 2.56 25.48
N PRO A 352 8.83 2.04 26.45
CA PRO A 352 9.36 1.19 27.51
C PRO A 352 10.19 0.03 26.97
N GLY A 353 11.31 -0.26 27.64
CA GLY A 353 12.16 -1.39 27.30
C GLY A 353 11.48 -2.75 27.54
N TRP A 354 12.07 -3.83 27.00
CA TRP A 354 11.58 -5.21 27.15
C TRP A 354 11.29 -5.64 28.60
N ASN A 355 12.02 -5.05 29.56
CA ASN A 355 11.93 -5.37 30.98
C ASN A 355 10.99 -4.41 31.75
N GLU A 356 10.54 -3.32 31.13
CA GLU A 356 9.68 -2.31 31.76
C GLU A 356 8.20 -2.61 31.52
N CYS A 357 7.86 -3.12 30.33
CA CYS A 357 6.54 -3.64 30.03
C CYS A 357 6.62 -4.95 29.24
N VAL A 358 6.31 -6.05 29.91
CA VAL A 358 6.43 -7.42 29.36
C VAL A 358 5.40 -7.71 28.24
N ILE A 359 4.32 -6.93 28.16
CA ILE A 359 3.05 -7.34 27.51
C ILE A 359 2.78 -6.74 26.11
N PRO A 360 3.17 -5.52 25.71
CA PRO A 360 2.68 -4.93 24.45
C PRO A 360 3.23 -5.63 23.19
N ARG A 361 4.56 -5.84 23.15
CA ARG A 361 5.25 -6.54 22.05
C ARG A 361 4.96 -8.05 22.09
N ARG A 362 4.75 -8.62 23.28
CA ARG A 362 4.28 -10.01 23.44
C ARG A 362 2.87 -10.17 22.89
N SER A 363 1.91 -9.30 23.20
CA SER A 363 0.53 -9.44 22.72
C SER A 363 0.43 -9.46 21.19
N PHE A 364 1.21 -8.61 20.50
CA PHE A 364 1.31 -8.63 19.04
C PHE A 364 1.88 -9.97 18.54
N TRP A 365 3.12 -10.32 18.91
CA TRP A 365 3.78 -11.54 18.42
C TRP A 365 3.02 -12.80 18.84
N SER A 366 2.48 -12.84 20.05
CA SER A 366 1.62 -13.92 20.54
C SER A 366 0.38 -14.10 19.68
N ARG A 367 -0.25 -13.00 19.24
CA ARG A 367 -1.45 -13.06 18.40
C ARG A 367 -1.14 -13.48 16.97
N VAL A 368 -0.03 -13.01 16.42
CA VAL A 368 0.43 -13.37 15.07
C VAL A 368 0.93 -14.82 15.04
N SER A 369 1.74 -15.27 16.00
CA SER A 369 2.12 -16.68 16.19
C SER A 369 0.91 -17.58 16.41
N THR A 370 -0.11 -17.10 17.15
CA THR A 370 -1.39 -17.80 17.28
C THR A 370 -2.04 -18.03 15.92
N ALA A 371 -2.16 -16.97 15.12
CA ALA A 371 -2.77 -17.07 13.79
C ALA A 371 -2.00 -18.02 12.89
N PHE A 372 -0.68 -17.92 12.91
CA PHE A 372 0.23 -18.72 12.09
C PHE A 372 0.10 -20.20 12.45
N ALA A 373 0.12 -20.55 13.74
CA ALA A 373 -0.10 -21.91 14.19
C ALA A 373 -1.52 -22.43 13.88
N ASP A 374 -2.55 -21.59 14.01
CA ASP A 374 -3.92 -21.96 13.64
C ASP A 374 -4.08 -22.17 12.12
N PHE A 375 -3.25 -21.54 11.30
CA PHE A 375 -3.29 -21.65 9.84
C PHE A 375 -2.59 -22.92 9.32
N ALA A 376 -1.53 -23.38 10.00
CA ALA A 376 -0.77 -24.57 9.66
C ALA A 376 -1.64 -25.81 9.39
N CYS A 377 -1.24 -26.65 8.43
CA CYS A 377 -1.90 -27.90 8.10
C CYS A 377 -0.90 -28.98 7.66
N ASP A 378 -1.36 -30.22 7.53
CA ASP A 378 -0.60 -31.37 7.04
C ASP A 378 0.74 -31.57 7.78
N ASP A 379 1.88 -31.49 7.10
CA ASP A 379 3.19 -31.82 7.66
C ASP A 379 3.99 -30.54 7.90
N VAL A 380 4.18 -30.16 9.16
CA VAL A 380 4.89 -28.93 9.52
C VAL A 380 6.25 -29.20 10.14
N THR A 381 7.15 -28.22 10.06
CA THR A 381 8.53 -28.34 10.54
C THR A 381 8.83 -27.35 11.66
N ALA A 382 9.58 -27.76 12.68
CA ALA A 382 10.10 -26.88 13.72
C ALA A 382 11.62 -27.01 13.85
N MET A 383 12.36 -25.93 13.63
CA MET A 383 13.81 -25.92 13.79
C MET A 383 14.20 -25.41 15.18
N ILE A 384 14.89 -26.24 15.97
CA ILE A 384 15.18 -25.97 17.38
C ILE A 384 16.71 -26.00 17.61
N ASN A 385 17.21 -25.11 18.47
CA ASN A 385 18.63 -25.07 18.81
C ASN A 385 19.02 -26.21 19.76
N GLY A 386 19.84 -27.15 19.30
CA GLY A 386 20.40 -28.28 20.06
C GLY A 386 21.72 -27.99 20.80
N SER A 387 22.28 -26.79 20.63
CA SER A 387 23.52 -26.37 21.33
C SER A 387 23.28 -25.78 22.71
N ILE A 388 22.10 -26.02 23.29
CA ILE A 388 21.71 -25.58 24.63
C ILE A 388 21.11 -26.75 25.41
N ASP A 389 21.19 -26.69 26.74
CA ASP A 389 20.76 -27.79 27.62
C ASP A 389 19.24 -28.03 27.58
N THR A 390 18.46 -26.97 27.31
CA THR A 390 16.99 -26.97 27.19
C THR A 390 16.54 -26.39 25.83
N PRO A 391 16.59 -27.20 24.75
CA PRO A 391 16.14 -26.80 23.40
C PRO A 391 14.68 -26.31 23.37
N PHE A 392 13.79 -27.04 24.04
CA PHE A 392 12.40 -26.63 24.22
C PHE A 392 12.25 -25.85 25.52
N HIS A 393 12.41 -24.53 25.43
CA HIS A 393 12.31 -23.67 26.60
C HIS A 393 10.83 -23.43 26.95
N PRO A 394 10.40 -23.65 28.20
CA PRO A 394 8.97 -23.58 28.58
C PRO A 394 8.38 -22.18 28.43
N GLU A 395 9.20 -21.14 28.42
CA GLU A 395 8.77 -19.75 28.20
C GLU A 395 8.88 -19.27 26.75
N SER A 396 9.32 -20.13 25.82
CA SER A 396 9.41 -19.77 24.40
C SER A 396 8.02 -19.59 23.78
N THR A 397 7.90 -18.75 22.76
CA THR A 397 6.65 -18.61 21.98
C THR A 397 6.21 -19.95 21.40
N PHE A 398 7.17 -20.74 20.90
CA PHE A 398 6.92 -22.09 20.41
C PHE A 398 6.25 -22.99 21.47
N ALA A 399 6.81 -23.02 22.68
CA ALA A 399 6.28 -23.84 23.78
C ALA A 399 4.95 -23.33 24.35
N THR A 400 4.80 -22.01 24.49
CA THR A 400 3.66 -21.43 25.19
C THR A 400 2.44 -21.24 24.31
N ILE A 401 2.61 -21.09 22.99
CA ILE A 401 1.56 -20.70 22.05
C ILE A 401 1.49 -21.67 20.88
N GLU A 402 2.56 -21.79 20.10
CA GLU A 402 2.49 -22.39 18.76
C GLU A 402 2.21 -23.89 18.85
N VAL A 403 3.02 -24.66 19.60
CA VAL A 403 2.83 -26.11 19.76
C VAL A 403 1.43 -26.47 20.27
N LYS A 404 0.84 -25.64 21.13
CA LYS A 404 -0.49 -25.89 21.71
C LYS A 404 -1.63 -25.68 20.70
N ARG A 405 -1.38 -24.98 19.60
CA ARG A 405 -2.35 -24.67 18.54
C ARG A 405 -2.23 -25.58 17.32
N ILE A 406 -1.10 -26.28 17.20
CA ILE A 406 -0.93 -27.38 16.25
C ILE A 406 -1.88 -28.52 16.69
N LYS A 407 -2.95 -28.74 15.93
CA LYS A 407 -4.05 -29.67 16.27
C LYS A 407 -4.45 -30.58 15.12
N TYR A 408 -4.80 -31.82 15.47
CA TYR A 408 -5.45 -32.76 14.57
C TYR A 408 -6.94 -32.36 14.38
N PRO A 409 -7.59 -32.62 13.21
CA PRO A 409 -7.08 -33.29 12.00
C PRO A 409 -6.32 -32.38 11.04
N ARG A 410 -6.17 -31.10 11.38
CA ARG A 410 -5.61 -30.11 10.45
C ARG A 410 -4.13 -30.36 10.21
N VAL A 411 -3.37 -30.59 11.27
CA VAL A 411 -1.95 -30.98 11.20
C VAL A 411 -1.84 -32.49 11.46
N LYS A 412 -1.07 -33.17 10.61
CA LYS A 412 -0.83 -34.62 10.63
C LYS A 412 0.51 -34.97 11.28
N SER A 413 1.55 -34.18 11.02
CA SER A 413 2.87 -34.41 11.61
C SER A 413 3.60 -33.12 11.99
N LEU A 414 4.41 -33.21 13.05
CA LEU A 414 5.42 -32.22 13.41
C LEU A 414 6.82 -32.84 13.26
N ASN A 415 7.60 -32.28 12.34
CA ASN A 415 8.99 -32.64 12.09
C ASN A 415 9.92 -31.67 12.83
N VAL A 416 10.50 -32.11 13.95
CA VAL A 416 11.50 -31.33 14.70
C VAL A 416 12.88 -31.55 14.13
N VAL A 417 13.54 -30.47 13.69
CA VAL A 417 14.94 -30.47 13.26
C VAL A 417 15.78 -29.82 14.34
N LEU A 418 16.51 -30.63 15.10
CA LEU A 418 17.39 -30.18 16.17
C LEU A 418 18.77 -29.84 15.59
N VAL A 419 19.09 -28.56 15.55
CA VAL A 419 20.31 -28.04 14.92
C VAL A 419 21.36 -27.70 15.98
N THR A 420 22.54 -28.29 15.88
CA THR A 420 23.71 -27.96 16.72
C THR A 420 24.68 -27.06 15.95
N GLN A 421 25.33 -26.11 16.62
CA GLN A 421 26.34 -25.22 16.04
C GLN A 421 27.71 -25.47 16.70
N LYS A 422 28.79 -25.44 15.90
CA LYS A 422 30.19 -25.36 16.38
C LYS A 422 30.66 -26.50 17.30
N ASN A 423 30.30 -27.75 17.01
CA ASN A 423 30.67 -28.93 17.84
C ASN A 423 30.17 -28.87 19.30
N ILE A 424 29.20 -28.00 19.60
CA ILE A 424 28.54 -27.94 20.91
C ILE A 424 27.22 -28.70 20.77
N GLN A 425 27.28 -30.03 20.93
CA GLN A 425 26.07 -30.85 21.07
C GLN A 425 25.75 -30.97 22.55
N LYS A 426 24.70 -30.27 22.99
CA LYS A 426 24.21 -30.32 24.38
C LYS A 426 22.90 -31.09 24.50
N ALA A 427 22.17 -31.23 23.40
CA ALA A 427 20.92 -31.95 23.36
C ALA A 427 20.82 -32.76 22.07
N ASP A 428 20.09 -33.87 22.19
CA ASP A 428 19.73 -34.82 21.16
C ASP A 428 18.19 -34.98 21.15
N CYS A 429 17.64 -35.80 20.25
CA CYS A 429 16.20 -36.02 20.14
C CYS A 429 15.58 -36.73 21.35
N ILE A 430 16.40 -37.30 22.25
CA ILE A 430 15.94 -37.93 23.49
C ILE A 430 15.98 -36.99 24.69
N ASN A 431 16.43 -35.75 24.51
CA ASN A 431 16.51 -34.73 25.56
C ASN A 431 15.14 -34.56 26.26
N PRO A 432 15.11 -34.50 27.62
CA PRO A 432 13.86 -34.41 28.36
C PRO A 432 12.95 -33.25 27.95
N SER A 433 13.52 -32.09 27.61
CA SER A 433 12.72 -30.94 27.18
C SER A 433 11.98 -31.18 25.85
N LEU A 434 12.51 -32.02 24.95
CA LEU A 434 11.82 -32.38 23.71
C LEU A 434 10.67 -33.38 23.95
N LYS A 435 10.69 -34.14 25.07
CA LYS A 435 9.53 -34.93 25.48
C LYS A 435 8.35 -34.04 25.85
N ASP A 436 8.61 -32.85 26.40
CA ASP A 436 7.55 -31.89 26.70
C ASP A 436 6.85 -31.36 25.43
N VAL A 437 7.52 -31.37 24.27
CA VAL A 437 6.88 -31.10 22.98
C VAL A 437 5.83 -32.16 22.66
N GLN A 438 6.19 -33.44 22.80
CA GLN A 438 5.28 -34.56 22.56
C GLN A 438 4.08 -34.53 23.51
N ILE A 439 4.30 -34.14 24.78
CA ILE A 439 3.23 -33.99 25.77
C ILE A 439 2.28 -32.83 25.40
N ALA A 440 2.82 -31.75 24.83
CA ALA A 440 2.03 -30.59 24.44
C ALA A 440 1.27 -30.78 23.11
N LEU A 441 1.73 -31.70 22.25
CA LEU A 441 1.08 -32.08 21.00
C LEU A 441 -0.15 -32.96 21.22
N ASP A 442 -1.07 -32.90 20.26
CA ASP A 442 -2.19 -33.83 20.22
C ASP A 442 -1.70 -35.27 19.98
N GLN A 443 -2.31 -36.26 20.64
CA GLN A 443 -1.83 -37.65 20.58
C GLN A 443 -1.90 -38.26 19.18
N GLU A 444 -2.73 -37.70 18.31
CA GLU A 444 -2.95 -38.15 16.93
C GLU A 444 -1.96 -37.51 15.93
N ILE A 445 -1.13 -36.55 16.37
CA ILE A 445 -0.11 -35.92 15.53
C ILE A 445 1.17 -36.77 15.58
N ALA A 446 1.68 -37.16 14.41
CA ALA A 446 2.96 -37.85 14.32
C ALA A 446 4.11 -36.89 14.71
N TYR A 447 4.92 -37.29 15.69
CA TYR A 447 6.11 -36.55 16.11
C TYR A 447 7.36 -37.21 15.54
N ASN A 448 8.09 -36.47 14.70
CA ASN A 448 9.38 -36.91 14.17
C ASN A 448 10.47 -35.96 14.68
N CYS A 449 11.63 -36.48 15.07
CA CYS A 449 12.77 -35.67 15.45
C CYS A 449 14.04 -36.14 14.74
N LYS A 450 14.78 -35.19 14.17
CA LYS A 450 16.07 -35.42 13.50
C LYS A 450 17.10 -34.45 14.03
N GLU A 451 18.32 -34.95 14.27
CA GLU A 451 19.49 -34.14 14.63
C GLU A 451 20.29 -33.78 13.38
N THR A 452 20.79 -32.54 13.32
CA THR A 452 21.75 -32.08 12.31
C THR A 452 22.81 -31.17 12.96
N ASN A 453 24.02 -31.18 12.42
CA ASN A 453 25.15 -30.41 12.95
C ASN A 453 25.66 -29.41 11.91
N CYS A 454 25.61 -28.13 12.26
CA CYS A 454 26.18 -27.02 11.52
C CYS A 454 27.63 -26.81 11.95
N THR A 455 28.57 -27.60 11.44
CA THR A 455 30.01 -27.28 11.53
C THR A 455 30.61 -27.05 10.16
N ASN A 456 31.03 -25.79 9.92
CA ASN A 456 31.74 -25.28 8.75
C ASN A 456 31.13 -25.57 7.35
N ALA A 457 29.82 -25.84 7.30
CA ALA A 457 29.05 -26.07 6.07
C ALA A 457 28.25 -24.82 5.66
N SER A 458 28.04 -24.62 4.35
CA SER A 458 27.23 -23.53 3.80
C SER A 458 25.75 -23.83 4.02
N LEU A 459 24.88 -22.81 4.09
CA LEU A 459 23.40 -22.95 4.08
C LEU A 459 22.89 -23.92 2.99
N LYS A 460 23.66 -24.13 1.92
CA LYS A 460 23.41 -25.09 0.83
C LYS A 460 23.30 -26.55 1.30
N ASP A 461 24.01 -26.93 2.36
CA ASP A 461 24.04 -28.30 2.86
C ASP A 461 22.78 -28.63 3.67
N LEU A 462 22.27 -27.65 4.45
CA LEU A 462 20.96 -27.72 5.10
C LEU A 462 19.80 -27.78 4.10
N GLN A 463 19.92 -27.09 2.95
CA GLN A 463 18.93 -27.14 1.87
C GLN A 463 18.86 -28.57 1.28
N LYS A 464 20.01 -29.17 0.96
CA LYS A 464 20.10 -30.53 0.42
C LYS A 464 19.59 -31.61 1.39
N GLU A 465 19.84 -31.46 2.69
CA GLU A 465 19.37 -32.39 3.73
C GLU A 465 17.85 -32.38 3.96
N LEU A 466 17.19 -31.25 3.66
CA LEU A 466 15.74 -31.11 3.72
C LEU A 466 15.06 -31.63 2.44
N ASP A 467 15.71 -31.52 1.28
CA ASP A 467 15.18 -31.96 0.00
C ASP A 467 15.24 -33.49 -0.22
N GLN A 468 16.13 -34.21 0.46
CA GLN A 468 16.43 -35.61 0.15
C GLN A 468 15.87 -36.67 1.10
N GLY A 469 15.14 -36.32 2.17
CA GLY A 469 14.57 -37.33 3.06
C GLY A 469 15.61 -38.38 3.52
N ILE A 470 16.53 -37.99 4.40
CA ILE A 470 17.45 -38.84 5.22
C ILE A 470 18.88 -39.09 4.65
N THR A 471 19.85 -39.04 5.60
CA THR A 471 21.25 -39.55 5.72
C THR A 471 22.50 -38.82 5.16
N ASN A 472 23.32 -38.38 6.13
CA ASN A 472 24.79 -38.29 6.32
C ASN A 472 25.77 -37.64 5.31
N ASN A 473 26.55 -36.72 5.92
CA ASN A 473 27.92 -36.22 5.69
C ASN A 473 28.20 -35.24 4.53
N CYS A 474 28.64 -34.04 4.91
CA CYS A 474 29.21 -33.01 4.05
C CYS A 474 30.74 -32.99 4.22
N GLU A 475 31.49 -33.21 3.15
CA GLU A 475 32.96 -33.12 3.10
C GLU A 475 33.44 -31.76 2.56
N GLU A 476 34.38 -31.19 3.33
CA GLU A 476 35.56 -30.37 3.02
C GLU A 476 35.68 -29.54 1.70
N VAL A 477 36.18 -28.31 1.78
CA VAL A 477 37.58 -27.94 1.45
C VAL A 477 37.74 -26.39 1.48
N THR A 478 38.73 -25.96 2.29
CA THR A 478 39.45 -24.66 2.42
C THR A 478 38.74 -23.40 2.88
#